data_AF-A0A9W9YJZ6-F1
#
_entry.id   AF-A0A9W9YJZ6-F1
#
_cell.length_a   1.000
_cell.length_b   1.000
_cell.length_c   1.000
_cell.angle_alpha   90.00
_cell.angle_beta   90.00
_cell.angle_gamma   90.00
#
_symmetry.space_group_name_H-M   'P 1'
#
loop_
_entity.id
_entity.type
_entity.pdbx_description
1 polymer ?
#
loop_
_entity_poly.entity_id
_entity_poly.type
_entity_poly.pdbx_seq_one_letter_code
_entity_poly.pdbx_strand_id
1 'polypeptide(L)'
;MADVILLARYILSYENLLRRVNCSVTLPYWDWSVFSLTPWHTNRTRIWHDGPSGLGGDGGLDGCVQNGLFRTKTNGQCLRRRFNGLPPDIIAVYLTQFHQPNVIGFNAFELNLRVNLHDTVHCRVGGDMCFVTSANAPEFFLHHCFIDRIWANWQEYSEEHMTVHFSGLSGNMSETGYRPAQFINTVDLPDIRYPNNTGRRTCVSYEDPTHGEYDEIIERLDGMTHDEILKVPRHSFAPLNTRQLSFFNVNKQERRQARRNLRRELEPRNELTGDAGLTGTDRDTGFRLASLPVNDGNKRSVLRRKKNTMRDRWMAKNDKQK
;
A
#
# COMPACT_ATOMS: atom_id res chain seq x y z
N MET A 1 -1.05 2.58 -14.56
CA MET A 1 0.39 2.63 -14.24
C MET A 1 1.03 4.02 -14.26
N ALA A 2 0.77 4.89 -15.25
CA ALA A 2 1.04 6.33 -15.07
C ALA A 2 0.46 6.83 -13.73
N ASP A 3 -0.61 6.19 -13.26
CA ASP A 3 -1.28 6.40 -11.99
C ASP A 3 -0.40 6.32 -10.73
N VAL A 4 0.59 5.41 -10.62
CA VAL A 4 1.42 5.30 -9.39
C VAL A 4 2.45 6.43 -9.31
N ILE A 5 3.04 6.83 -10.42
CA ILE A 5 3.98 7.97 -10.43
C ILE A 5 3.23 9.29 -10.32
N LEU A 6 2.07 9.39 -10.99
CA LEU A 6 1.13 10.50 -10.76
C LEU A 6 0.72 10.55 -9.28
N LEU A 7 0.57 9.40 -8.62
CA LEU A 7 0.23 9.31 -7.22
C LEU A 7 1.34 9.84 -6.32
N ALA A 8 2.61 9.45 -6.52
CA ALA A 8 3.73 9.98 -5.74
C ALA A 8 3.79 11.52 -5.81
N ARG A 9 3.57 12.09 -7.01
CA ARG A 9 3.44 13.55 -7.17
C ARG A 9 2.23 14.11 -6.43
N TYR A 10 1.08 13.43 -6.48
CA TYR A 10 -0.15 13.88 -5.85
C TYR A 10 -0.06 13.87 -4.32
N ILE A 11 0.51 12.81 -3.74
CA ILE A 11 0.83 12.68 -2.32
C ILE A 11 1.74 13.83 -1.89
N LEU A 12 2.86 14.05 -2.59
CA LEU A 12 3.76 15.18 -2.29
C LEU A 12 3.06 16.54 -2.40
N SER A 13 2.16 16.70 -3.37
CA SER A 13 1.41 17.96 -3.54
C SER A 13 0.52 18.21 -2.34
N TYR A 14 -0.18 17.18 -1.88
CA TYR A 14 -1.04 17.25 -0.70
C TYR A 14 -0.24 17.49 0.58
N GLU A 15 0.85 16.76 0.80
CA GLU A 15 1.74 16.96 1.95
C GLU A 15 2.28 18.39 2.01
N ASN A 16 2.71 18.93 0.86
CA ASN A 16 3.20 20.30 0.78
C ASN A 16 2.12 21.35 1.01
N LEU A 17 0.85 21.07 0.70
CA LEU A 17 -0.27 21.92 1.09
C LEU A 17 -0.48 21.91 2.61
N LEU A 18 -0.45 20.73 3.26
CA LEU A 18 -0.53 20.64 4.72
C LEU A 18 0.63 21.36 5.40
N ARG A 19 1.83 21.30 4.82
CA ARG A 19 3.02 22.02 5.31
C ARG A 19 2.91 23.54 5.28
N ARG A 20 1.96 24.10 4.53
CA ARG A 20 1.67 25.56 4.60
C ARG A 20 0.98 25.94 5.91
N VAL A 21 0.30 24.97 6.55
CA VAL A 21 -0.34 25.14 7.85
C VAL A 21 0.61 24.71 8.97
N ASN A 22 1.23 23.54 8.84
CA ASN A 22 2.23 23.04 9.78
C ASN A 22 3.42 22.39 9.04
N CYS A 23 4.56 23.08 9.05
CA CYS A 23 5.75 22.66 8.32
C CYS A 23 6.35 21.32 8.77
N SER A 24 6.03 20.83 9.98
CA SER A 24 6.53 19.56 10.52
C SER A 24 5.69 18.35 10.09
N VAL A 25 4.58 18.55 9.38
CA VAL A 25 3.73 17.45 8.92
C VAL A 25 4.44 16.63 7.83
N THR A 26 4.33 15.31 7.98
CA THR A 26 4.56 14.28 6.98
C THR A 26 3.30 13.42 6.92
N LEU A 27 2.91 12.96 5.72
CA LEU A 27 1.76 12.09 5.58
C LEU A 27 2.11 10.68 6.09
N PRO A 28 1.37 10.15 7.08
CA PRO A 28 1.52 8.76 7.46
C PRO A 28 0.88 7.85 6.42
N TYR A 29 1.34 6.60 6.36
CA TYR A 29 0.63 5.53 5.65
C TYR A 29 -0.28 4.76 6.61
N TRP A 30 -1.37 4.20 6.08
CA TRP A 30 -2.22 3.26 6.81
C TRP A 30 -1.90 1.83 6.37
N ASP A 31 -1.16 1.09 7.21
CA ASP A 31 -0.92 -0.33 7.01
C ASP A 31 -2.13 -1.15 7.45
N TRP A 32 -3.02 -1.40 6.50
CA TRP A 32 -4.17 -2.28 6.71
C TRP A 32 -3.79 -3.76 6.80
N SER A 33 -2.57 -4.14 6.42
CA SER A 33 -2.16 -5.54 6.27
C SER A 33 -1.84 -6.24 7.59
N VAL A 34 -1.38 -5.47 8.59
CA VAL A 34 -1.12 -5.94 9.97
C VAL A 34 -2.37 -5.98 10.84
N PHE A 35 -3.51 -5.51 10.32
CA PHE A 35 -4.82 -5.51 11.00
C PHE A 35 -5.92 -6.09 10.10
N SER A 36 -5.56 -7.04 9.24
CA SER A 36 -6.39 -7.53 8.14
C SER A 36 -7.70 -8.18 8.59
N LEU A 37 -7.74 -8.78 9.78
CA LEU A 37 -8.93 -9.45 10.32
C LEU A 37 -9.68 -8.62 11.38
N THR A 38 -9.12 -7.48 11.80
CA THR A 38 -9.77 -6.45 12.64
C THR A 38 -9.76 -5.03 12.04
N PRO A 39 -9.92 -4.87 10.71
CA PRO A 39 -9.59 -3.62 10.01
C PRO A 39 -10.52 -2.46 10.40
N TRP A 40 -11.70 -2.77 10.93
CA TRP A 40 -12.78 -1.80 11.20
C TRP A 40 -12.93 -1.45 12.69
N HIS A 41 -12.00 -1.87 13.55
CA HIS A 41 -12.02 -1.49 14.96
C HIS A 41 -11.90 0.04 15.14
N THR A 42 -12.62 0.57 16.13
CA THR A 42 -12.77 2.03 16.36
C THR A 42 -12.12 2.50 17.68
N ASN A 43 -11.34 1.64 18.32
CA ASN A 43 -10.62 2.02 19.55
C ASN A 43 -9.56 3.09 19.25
N ARG A 44 -9.05 3.77 20.28
CA ARG A 44 -8.17 4.96 20.15
C ARG A 44 -6.86 4.71 19.38
N THR A 45 -6.41 3.46 19.26
CA THR A 45 -5.18 3.12 18.51
C THR A 45 -5.47 2.83 17.03
N ARG A 46 -6.71 2.95 16.58
CA ARG A 46 -7.15 2.64 15.21
C ARG A 46 -7.54 3.90 14.46
N ILE A 47 -7.37 3.85 13.14
CA ILE A 47 -7.66 5.01 12.29
C ILE A 47 -9.15 5.39 12.27
N TRP A 48 -10.05 4.46 12.58
CA TRP A 48 -11.50 4.69 12.59
C TRP A 48 -12.03 5.20 13.93
N HIS A 49 -11.13 5.54 14.86
CA HIS A 49 -11.52 6.21 16.08
C HIS A 49 -12.30 7.49 15.78
N ASP A 50 -13.30 7.81 16.59
CA ASP A 50 -14.15 8.98 16.43
C ASP A 50 -13.64 10.21 17.20
N GLY A 51 -12.60 10.04 18.01
CA GLY A 51 -11.88 11.14 18.65
C GLY A 51 -10.92 11.88 17.71
N PRO A 52 -10.18 12.89 18.22
CA PRO A 52 -9.33 13.76 17.41
C PRO A 52 -8.20 13.07 16.63
N SER A 53 -7.81 11.86 17.03
CA SER A 53 -6.75 11.08 16.39
C SER A 53 -7.24 10.19 15.25
N GLY A 54 -8.56 10.10 15.01
CA GLY A 54 -9.13 9.20 14.01
C GLY A 54 -10.02 9.89 12.99
N LEU A 55 -10.52 9.09 12.04
CA LEU A 55 -11.21 9.51 10.83
C LEU A 55 -12.74 9.28 10.91
N GLY A 56 -13.24 8.81 12.05
CA GLY A 56 -14.62 8.33 12.21
C GLY A 56 -14.84 6.93 11.63
N GLY A 57 -15.88 6.26 12.09
CA GLY A 57 -16.23 4.89 11.72
C GLY A 57 -17.05 4.79 10.44
N ASP A 58 -17.87 3.74 10.39
CA ASP A 58 -18.69 3.39 9.23
C ASP A 58 -19.87 4.36 9.01
N GLY A 59 -20.47 4.26 7.82
CA GLY A 59 -21.71 4.94 7.48
C GLY A 59 -22.94 4.31 8.14
N GLY A 60 -23.97 5.14 8.35
CA GLY A 60 -25.31 4.68 8.72
C GLY A 60 -26.05 3.97 7.57
N LEU A 61 -27.37 3.81 7.67
CA LEU A 61 -28.18 3.17 6.62
C LEU A 61 -28.13 3.91 5.27
N ASP A 62 -27.98 5.23 5.31
CA ASP A 62 -27.78 6.11 4.15
C ASP A 62 -26.31 6.11 3.66
N GLY A 63 -25.41 5.41 4.36
CA GLY A 63 -23.98 5.37 4.12
C GLY A 63 -23.24 6.62 4.60
N CYS A 64 -23.92 7.61 5.19
CA CYS A 64 -23.26 8.80 5.75
C CYS A 64 -22.52 8.44 7.04
N VAL A 65 -21.25 8.83 7.14
CA VAL A 65 -20.46 8.68 8.37
C VAL A 65 -21.12 9.47 9.50
N GLN A 66 -21.32 8.84 10.65
CA GLN A 66 -22.12 9.40 11.75
C GLN A 66 -21.28 10.06 12.86
N ASN A 67 -19.98 9.77 12.93
CA ASN A 67 -19.09 10.20 14.00
C ASN A 67 -17.74 10.71 13.48
N GLY A 68 -16.91 11.25 14.38
CA GLY A 68 -15.61 11.80 14.02
C GLY A 68 -15.65 13.19 13.38
N LEU A 69 -14.45 13.73 13.15
CA LEU A 69 -14.23 15.06 12.58
C LEU A 69 -14.61 15.16 11.10
N PHE A 70 -14.55 14.04 10.37
CA PHE A 70 -14.70 14.00 8.91
C PHE A 70 -16.08 13.52 8.44
N ARG A 71 -17.10 13.55 9.31
CA ARG A 71 -18.48 13.15 8.94
C ARG A 71 -19.10 14.00 7.81
N THR A 72 -18.64 15.24 7.67
CA THR A 72 -19.15 16.20 6.67
C THR A 72 -18.03 16.63 5.72
N LYS A 73 -18.34 16.68 4.43
CA LYS A 73 -17.48 17.21 3.36
C LYS A 73 -17.54 18.73 3.32
N THR A 74 -16.57 19.35 2.66
CA THR A 74 -16.47 20.82 2.51
C THR A 74 -17.65 21.44 1.74
N ASN A 75 -18.35 20.67 0.90
CA ASN A 75 -19.53 21.12 0.15
C ASN A 75 -20.86 20.93 0.90
N GLY A 76 -20.82 20.56 2.19
CA GLY A 76 -22.01 20.31 3.01
C GLY A 76 -22.65 18.94 2.83
N GLN A 77 -22.17 18.09 1.90
CA GLN A 77 -22.58 16.70 1.80
C GLN A 77 -21.90 15.85 2.89
N CYS A 78 -22.46 14.70 3.25
CA CYS A 78 -21.80 13.78 4.17
C CYS A 78 -20.67 12.99 3.45
N LEU A 79 -19.63 12.62 4.20
CA LEU A 79 -18.70 11.58 3.77
C LEU A 79 -19.42 10.23 3.79
N ARG A 80 -19.28 9.42 2.74
CA ARG A 80 -19.94 8.13 2.65
C ARG A 80 -18.95 6.97 2.81
N ARG A 81 -19.29 6.02 3.69
CA ARG A 81 -18.56 4.76 3.90
C ARG A 81 -19.52 3.59 3.96
N ARG A 82 -18.99 2.39 3.67
CA ARG A 82 -19.71 1.13 3.85
C ARG A 82 -18.71 0.00 3.99
N PHE A 83 -18.15 -0.11 5.20
CA PHE A 83 -17.14 -1.12 5.51
C PHE A 83 -17.65 -2.51 5.15
N ASN A 84 -16.83 -3.25 4.41
CA ASN A 84 -17.16 -4.61 4.01
C ASN A 84 -15.89 -5.44 3.86
N GLY A 85 -16.01 -6.74 4.16
CA GLY A 85 -14.95 -7.72 3.93
C GLY A 85 -13.65 -7.42 4.68
N LEU A 86 -12.61 -8.14 4.28
CA LEU A 86 -11.26 -8.02 4.79
C LEU A 86 -10.37 -7.34 3.72
N PRO A 87 -9.46 -6.44 4.08
CA PRO A 87 -8.36 -6.05 3.21
C PRO A 87 -7.38 -7.23 3.04
N PRO A 88 -6.44 -7.15 2.08
CA PRO A 88 -5.36 -8.13 2.00
C PRO A 88 -4.53 -8.16 3.30
N ASP A 89 -3.90 -9.29 3.58
CA ASP A 89 -3.04 -9.45 4.77
C ASP A 89 -1.56 -9.15 4.47
N ILE A 90 -0.74 -9.11 5.52
CA ILE A 90 0.70 -8.87 5.42
C ILE A 90 1.41 -9.91 4.52
N ILE A 91 0.93 -11.16 4.49
CA ILE A 91 1.47 -12.21 3.63
C ILE A 91 1.18 -11.91 2.15
N ALA A 92 -0.01 -11.42 1.82
CA ALA A 92 -0.36 -11.00 0.46
C ALA A 92 0.48 -9.79 0.01
N VAL A 93 0.73 -8.83 0.90
CA VAL A 93 1.65 -7.70 0.64
C VAL A 93 3.08 -8.20 0.41
N TYR A 94 3.54 -9.15 1.21
CA TYR A 94 4.87 -9.77 1.06
C TYR A 94 4.98 -10.52 -0.27
N LEU A 95 4.03 -11.41 -0.60
CA LEU A 95 4.00 -12.19 -1.85
C LEU A 95 3.96 -11.32 -3.11
N THR A 96 3.26 -10.18 -3.04
CA THR A 96 3.21 -9.22 -4.16
C THR A 96 4.62 -8.75 -4.56
N GLN A 97 5.54 -8.65 -3.62
CA GLN A 97 6.89 -8.13 -3.85
C GLN A 97 7.87 -9.15 -4.48
N PHE A 98 7.50 -10.42 -4.67
CA PHE A 98 8.38 -11.49 -5.21
C PHE A 98 8.69 -11.42 -6.71
N HIS A 99 8.09 -10.48 -7.41
CA HIS A 99 8.17 -10.43 -8.86
C HIS A 99 9.53 -9.93 -9.34
N GLN A 100 10.10 -10.66 -10.29
CA GLN A 100 11.42 -10.36 -10.88
C GLN A 100 11.42 -9.02 -11.65
N PRO A 101 12.58 -8.34 -11.75
CA PRO A 101 12.71 -7.06 -12.44
C PRO A 101 12.85 -7.23 -13.96
N ASN A 102 11.91 -7.96 -14.56
CA ASN A 102 11.73 -8.05 -16.00
C ASN A 102 10.30 -7.63 -16.37
N VAL A 103 10.02 -7.43 -17.66
CA VAL A 103 8.71 -6.92 -18.13
C VAL A 103 7.54 -7.78 -17.63
N ILE A 104 7.70 -9.11 -17.62
CA ILE A 104 6.64 -10.04 -17.17
C ILE A 104 6.41 -9.90 -15.67
N GLY A 105 7.49 -9.92 -14.88
CA GLY A 105 7.43 -9.77 -13.43
C GLY A 105 6.85 -8.41 -13.03
N PHE A 106 7.31 -7.33 -13.65
CA PHE A 106 6.78 -5.99 -13.40
C PHE A 106 5.28 -5.87 -13.72
N ASN A 107 4.82 -6.42 -14.86
CA ASN A 107 3.41 -6.39 -15.21
C ASN A 107 2.55 -7.18 -14.21
N ALA A 108 3.06 -8.31 -13.69
CA ALA A 108 2.38 -9.09 -12.66
C ALA A 108 2.37 -8.37 -11.30
N PHE A 109 3.49 -7.75 -10.91
CA PHE A 109 3.58 -6.87 -9.74
C PHE A 109 2.58 -5.72 -9.81
N GLU A 110 2.58 -4.95 -10.90
CA GLU A 110 1.70 -3.79 -11.04
C GLU A 110 0.23 -4.18 -10.99
N LEU A 111 -0.15 -5.26 -11.67
CA LEU A 111 -1.52 -5.72 -11.68
C LEU A 111 -1.97 -6.19 -10.30
N ASN A 112 -1.10 -6.89 -9.55
CA ASN A 112 -1.38 -7.28 -8.17
C ASN A 112 -1.49 -6.06 -7.25
N LEU A 113 -0.53 -5.14 -7.31
CA LEU A 113 -0.53 -3.93 -6.48
C LEU A 113 -1.76 -3.06 -6.76
N ARG A 114 -2.06 -2.77 -8.03
CA ARG A 114 -3.16 -1.89 -8.42
C ARG A 114 -4.53 -2.53 -8.21
N VAL A 115 -4.74 -3.76 -8.70
CA VAL A 115 -6.08 -4.35 -8.73
C VAL A 115 -6.37 -5.20 -7.50
N ASN A 116 -5.44 -6.08 -7.11
CA ASN A 116 -5.70 -7.03 -6.03
C ASN A 116 -5.50 -6.42 -4.64
N LEU A 117 -4.63 -5.41 -4.50
CA LEU A 117 -4.39 -4.71 -3.24
C LEU A 117 -5.11 -3.34 -3.21
N HIS A 118 -4.70 -2.40 -4.05
CA HIS A 118 -5.19 -1.02 -4.05
C HIS A 118 -6.70 -0.90 -4.26
N ASP A 119 -7.24 -1.43 -5.36
CA ASP A 119 -8.69 -1.34 -5.67
C ASP A 119 -9.50 -2.08 -4.60
N THR A 120 -9.00 -3.22 -4.12
CA THR A 120 -9.65 -4.00 -3.06
C THR A 120 -9.90 -3.13 -1.85
N VAL A 121 -8.88 -2.47 -1.30
CA VAL A 121 -9.03 -1.67 -0.07
C VAL A 121 -9.94 -0.47 -0.25
N HIS A 122 -9.85 0.22 -1.39
CA HIS A 122 -10.83 1.25 -1.77
C HIS A 122 -12.27 0.76 -1.62
N CYS A 123 -12.54 -0.44 -2.13
CA CYS A 123 -13.87 -1.04 -2.07
C CYS A 123 -14.23 -1.76 -0.77
N ARG A 124 -13.24 -2.09 0.07
CA ARG A 124 -13.45 -2.58 1.44
C ARG A 124 -13.88 -1.45 2.38
N VAL A 125 -13.34 -0.23 2.19
CA VAL A 125 -13.87 0.98 2.86
C VAL A 125 -15.27 1.34 2.33
N GLY A 126 -15.48 1.21 1.02
CA GLY A 126 -16.78 1.43 0.40
C GLY A 126 -17.15 2.92 0.31
N GLY A 127 -18.40 3.20 -0.05
CA GLY A 127 -18.88 4.58 -0.19
C GLY A 127 -18.06 5.39 -1.20
N ASP A 128 -17.56 6.55 -0.77
CA ASP A 128 -16.73 7.42 -1.60
C ASP A 128 -15.41 6.76 -2.02
N MET A 129 -14.82 5.92 -1.16
CA MET A 129 -13.54 5.25 -1.45
C MET A 129 -13.67 4.22 -2.59
N CYS A 130 -14.83 3.62 -2.82
CA CYS A 130 -15.04 2.66 -3.92
C CYS A 130 -15.48 3.33 -5.24
N PHE A 131 -15.18 4.62 -5.42
CA PHE A 131 -15.63 5.39 -6.58
C PHE A 131 -14.61 6.43 -7.01
N VAL A 132 -14.85 7.10 -8.14
CA VAL A 132 -13.97 8.17 -8.66
C VAL A 132 -13.89 9.40 -7.73
N THR A 133 -14.72 9.45 -6.70
CA THR A 133 -14.75 10.49 -5.67
C THR A 133 -13.88 10.18 -4.45
N SER A 134 -13.08 9.10 -4.48
CA SER A 134 -12.30 8.60 -3.34
C SER A 134 -11.38 9.65 -2.71
N ALA A 135 -10.79 10.55 -3.51
CA ALA A 135 -9.96 11.64 -3.03
C ALA A 135 -10.67 12.66 -2.11
N ASN A 136 -12.01 12.60 -1.99
CA ASN A 136 -12.76 13.40 -1.02
C ASN A 136 -12.73 12.81 0.40
N ALA A 137 -12.32 11.55 0.57
CA ALA A 137 -12.20 10.89 1.86
C ALA A 137 -10.79 11.11 2.45
N PRO A 138 -10.66 11.43 3.74
CA PRO A 138 -9.35 11.70 4.34
C PRO A 138 -8.42 10.48 4.32
N GLU A 139 -8.97 9.26 4.44
CA GLU A 139 -8.21 8.01 4.37
C GLU A 139 -7.56 7.74 3.00
N PHE A 140 -7.97 8.45 1.94
CA PHE A 140 -7.42 8.28 0.59
C PHE A 140 -5.90 8.42 0.60
N PHE A 141 -5.37 9.51 1.14
CA PHE A 141 -3.93 9.77 1.12
C PHE A 141 -3.15 8.76 1.98
N LEU A 142 -3.72 8.30 3.09
CA LEU A 142 -3.08 7.33 3.97
C LEU A 142 -2.99 5.94 3.30
N HIS A 143 -4.08 5.51 2.65
CA HIS A 143 -4.09 4.29 1.84
C HIS A 143 -3.07 4.37 0.71
N HIS A 144 -3.08 5.48 -0.03
CA HIS A 144 -2.18 5.68 -1.15
C HIS A 144 -0.71 5.83 -0.74
N CYS A 145 -0.40 6.39 0.44
CA CYS A 145 0.96 6.35 1.00
C CYS A 145 1.42 4.91 1.29
N PHE A 146 0.50 4.01 1.67
CA PHE A 146 0.85 2.60 1.86
C PHE A 146 1.08 1.88 0.52
N ILE A 147 0.30 2.20 -0.50
CA ILE A 147 0.54 1.71 -1.88
C ILE A 147 1.90 2.19 -2.40
N ASP A 148 2.24 3.46 -2.18
CA ASP A 148 3.55 4.02 -2.55
C ASP A 148 4.69 3.36 -1.76
N ARG A 149 4.49 3.06 -0.47
CA ARG A 149 5.44 2.26 0.33
C ARG A 149 5.68 0.87 -0.26
N ILE A 150 4.63 0.14 -0.66
CA ILE A 150 4.77 -1.20 -1.26
C ILE A 150 5.54 -1.11 -2.59
N TRP A 151 5.28 -0.07 -3.38
CA TRP A 151 6.05 0.20 -4.60
C TRP A 151 7.51 0.52 -4.31
N ALA A 152 7.79 1.40 -3.35
CA ALA A 152 9.14 1.73 -2.92
C ALA A 152 9.90 0.49 -2.44
N ASN A 153 9.26 -0.37 -1.62
CA ASN A 153 9.86 -1.63 -1.17
C ASN A 153 10.23 -2.55 -2.33
N TRP A 154 9.38 -2.64 -3.36
CA TRP A 154 9.69 -3.43 -4.55
C TRP A 154 10.87 -2.84 -5.36
N GLN A 155 10.96 -1.51 -5.46
CA GLN A 155 12.10 -0.85 -6.10
C GLN A 155 13.41 -1.01 -5.30
N GLU A 156 13.34 -1.13 -3.97
CA GLU A 156 14.53 -1.26 -3.13
C GLU A 156 15.31 -2.57 -3.32
N TYR A 157 14.69 -3.60 -3.90
CA TYR A 157 15.39 -4.86 -4.20
C TYR A 157 16.58 -4.65 -5.13
N SER A 158 16.44 -3.84 -6.18
CA SER A 158 17.56 -3.53 -7.08
C SER A 158 17.30 -2.33 -8.02
N GLU A 159 18.35 -1.81 -8.65
CA GLU A 159 18.22 -0.78 -9.68
C GLU A 159 17.42 -1.26 -10.89
N GLU A 160 17.48 -2.57 -11.22
CA GLU A 160 16.63 -3.15 -12.27
C GLU A 160 15.14 -3.06 -11.91
N HIS A 161 14.76 -3.29 -10.64
CA HIS A 161 13.36 -3.11 -10.20
C HIS A 161 12.92 -1.66 -10.42
N MET A 162 13.74 -0.70 -10.04
CA MET A 162 13.43 0.72 -10.22
C MET A 162 13.28 1.12 -11.69
N THR A 163 14.04 0.54 -12.62
CA THR A 163 14.19 1.04 -13.99
C THR A 163 13.49 0.22 -15.08
N VAL A 164 13.08 -1.03 -14.79
CA VAL A 164 12.61 -2.02 -15.78
C VAL A 164 11.52 -1.50 -16.74
N HIS A 165 10.62 -0.64 -16.26
CA HIS A 165 9.54 -0.08 -17.09
C HIS A 165 9.80 1.35 -17.54
N PHE A 166 10.50 2.15 -16.74
CA PHE A 166 10.52 3.61 -16.89
C PHE A 166 11.64 4.12 -17.79
N SER A 167 12.66 3.30 -18.06
CA SER A 167 13.79 3.68 -18.93
C SER A 167 13.38 4.11 -20.34
N GLY A 168 12.27 3.58 -20.85
CA GLY A 168 11.72 3.92 -22.18
C GLY A 168 10.70 5.05 -22.21
N LEU A 169 10.28 5.59 -21.06
CA LEU A 169 9.21 6.59 -20.99
C LEU A 169 9.77 8.02 -21.04
N SER A 170 9.81 8.58 -22.24
CA SER A 170 10.35 9.92 -22.51
C SER A 170 9.29 11.03 -22.53
N GLY A 171 8.01 10.68 -22.62
CA GLY A 171 6.90 11.64 -22.59
C GLY A 171 6.68 12.24 -21.20
N ASN A 172 6.15 13.46 -21.15
CA ASN A 172 5.67 14.04 -19.90
C ASN A 172 4.39 13.33 -19.46
N MET A 173 4.24 13.13 -18.15
CA MET A 173 2.97 12.75 -17.57
C MET A 173 1.97 13.89 -17.79
N SER A 174 0.79 13.54 -18.28
CA SER A 174 -0.29 14.46 -18.62
C SER A 174 -0.49 15.50 -17.52
N GLU A 175 -0.54 16.78 -17.91
CA GLU A 175 -0.88 17.90 -17.02
C GLU A 175 0.08 18.15 -15.85
N THR A 176 1.26 17.51 -15.84
CA THR A 176 2.25 17.71 -14.76
C THR A 176 3.48 18.51 -15.18
N GLY A 177 3.86 18.48 -16.46
CA GLY A 177 5.13 19.00 -16.95
C GLY A 177 6.36 18.16 -16.58
N TYR A 178 6.17 17.03 -15.88
CA TYR A 178 7.24 16.13 -15.43
C TYR A 178 7.22 14.81 -16.19
N ARG A 179 8.39 14.20 -16.37
CA ARG A 179 8.53 12.85 -16.91
C ARG A 179 8.37 11.80 -15.81
N PRO A 180 7.87 10.58 -16.13
CA PRO A 180 7.80 9.50 -15.17
C PRO A 180 9.12 9.24 -14.46
N ALA A 181 10.22 9.20 -15.22
CA ALA A 181 11.57 8.95 -14.71
C ALA A 181 12.05 9.95 -13.64
N GLN A 182 11.44 11.14 -13.54
CA GLN A 182 11.80 12.11 -12.49
C GLN A 182 11.18 11.76 -11.12
N PHE A 183 10.16 10.89 -11.09
CA PHE A 183 9.43 10.54 -9.87
C PHE A 183 9.58 9.06 -9.49
N ILE A 184 10.49 8.31 -10.12
CA ILE A 184 10.75 6.91 -9.78
C ILE A 184 11.67 6.74 -8.57
N ASN A 185 12.50 7.73 -8.27
CA ASN A 185 13.50 7.64 -7.22
C ASN A 185 13.03 8.44 -5.99
N THR A 186 12.46 7.75 -5.00
CA THR A 186 11.82 8.35 -3.81
C THR A 186 12.78 9.20 -2.98
N VAL A 187 14.08 8.91 -3.00
CA VAL A 187 15.10 9.69 -2.28
C VAL A 187 15.63 10.89 -3.07
N ASP A 188 15.22 11.04 -4.33
CA ASP A 188 15.66 12.11 -5.22
C ASP A 188 14.48 12.63 -6.07
N LEU A 189 13.40 13.04 -5.40
CA LEU A 189 12.22 13.60 -6.09
C LEU A 189 12.40 15.11 -6.34
N PRO A 190 11.84 15.66 -7.44
CA PRO A 190 11.77 17.10 -7.64
C PRO A 190 11.05 17.79 -6.47
N ASP A 191 11.57 18.95 -6.02
CA ASP A 191 10.79 19.81 -5.14
C ASP A 191 9.69 20.51 -5.93
N ILE A 192 8.49 19.92 -5.90
CA ILE A 192 7.31 20.45 -6.57
C ILE A 192 6.81 21.79 -6.00
N ARG A 193 7.28 22.23 -4.82
CA ARG A 193 6.99 23.58 -4.32
C ARG A 193 7.78 24.66 -5.06
N TYR A 194 8.98 24.30 -5.54
CA TYR A 194 9.90 25.19 -6.20
C TYR A 194 10.40 24.56 -7.51
N PRO A 195 9.54 24.41 -8.52
CA PRO A 195 9.83 23.63 -9.74
C PRO A 195 11.04 24.14 -10.53
N ASN A 196 11.38 25.43 -10.40
CA ASN A 196 12.52 26.06 -11.07
C ASN A 196 13.84 25.93 -10.27
N ASN A 197 13.79 25.45 -9.02
CA ASN A 197 14.97 25.27 -8.19
C ASN A 197 15.48 23.84 -8.31
N THR A 198 16.29 23.59 -9.34
CA THR A 198 16.88 22.27 -9.63
C THR A 198 17.86 21.80 -8.56
N GLY A 199 18.35 22.70 -7.70
CA GLY A 199 19.21 22.36 -6.57
C GLY A 199 18.47 21.81 -5.35
N ARG A 200 17.14 21.88 -5.31
CA ARG A 200 16.34 21.39 -4.18
C ARG A 200 15.60 20.11 -4.54
N ARG A 201 15.88 19.05 -3.78
CA ARG A 201 15.30 17.71 -3.95
C ARG A 201 14.52 17.32 -2.71
N THR A 202 13.51 16.48 -2.89
CA THR A 202 12.70 15.92 -1.81
C THR A 202 13.07 14.46 -1.63
N CYS A 203 13.43 14.08 -0.41
CA CYS A 203 13.68 12.69 -0.04
C CYS A 203 12.47 12.18 0.74
N VAL A 204 11.85 11.12 0.23
CA VAL A 204 10.77 10.38 0.87
C VAL A 204 11.33 9.02 1.25
N SER A 205 11.19 8.68 2.54
CA SER A 205 11.59 7.40 3.10
C SER A 205 10.41 6.84 3.87
N TYR A 206 10.09 5.59 3.61
CA TYR A 206 9.10 4.86 4.37
C TYR A 206 9.78 4.10 5.49
N GLU A 207 9.25 4.22 6.70
CA GLU A 207 9.68 3.42 7.85
C GLU A 207 8.83 2.15 7.90
N ASP A 208 9.37 1.09 8.51
CA ASP A 208 8.62 -0.13 8.76
C ASP A 208 7.59 0.07 9.90
N PRO A 209 6.46 -0.64 9.90
CA PRO A 209 5.43 -0.50 10.92
C PRO A 209 5.96 -0.82 12.31
N THR A 210 5.56 -0.05 13.31
CA THR A 210 5.90 -0.29 14.73
C THR A 210 5.11 -1.43 15.37
N HIS A 211 4.44 -2.26 14.58
CA HIS A 211 3.68 -3.40 15.08
C HIS A 211 4.65 -4.44 15.66
N GLY A 212 4.45 -4.86 16.91
CA GLY A 212 5.45 -5.62 17.67
C GLY A 212 5.90 -6.96 17.06
N GLU A 213 5.10 -7.53 16.16
CA GLU A 213 5.43 -8.78 15.45
C GLU A 213 5.84 -8.58 13.98
N TYR A 214 5.86 -7.33 13.48
CA TYR A 214 6.14 -7.07 12.06
C TYR A 214 7.49 -7.64 11.62
N ASP A 215 8.55 -7.28 12.33
CA ASP A 215 9.91 -7.69 11.99
C ASP A 215 10.06 -9.22 12.02
N GLU A 216 9.48 -9.87 13.03
CA GLU A 216 9.51 -11.32 13.19
C GLU A 216 8.74 -12.03 12.07
N ILE A 217 7.57 -11.51 11.67
CA ILE A 217 6.80 -12.05 10.54
C ILE A 217 7.64 -11.99 9.26
N ILE A 218 8.24 -10.83 8.97
CA ILE A 218 9.06 -10.66 7.76
C ILE A 218 10.29 -11.57 7.80
N GLU A 219 10.98 -11.68 8.93
CA GLU A 219 12.15 -12.55 9.08
C GLU A 219 11.82 -14.03 8.86
N ARG A 220 10.69 -14.50 9.39
CA ARG A 220 10.23 -15.89 9.20
C ARG A 220 9.81 -16.15 7.76
N LEU A 221 9.12 -15.20 7.12
CA LEU A 221 8.72 -15.30 5.72
C LEU A 221 9.93 -15.32 4.77
N ASP A 222 10.99 -14.56 5.06
CA ASP A 222 12.25 -14.59 4.31
C ASP A 222 12.90 -15.99 4.32
N GLY A 223 12.65 -16.80 5.35
CA GLY A 223 13.11 -18.19 5.45
C GLY A 223 12.29 -19.21 4.65
N MET A 224 11.23 -18.78 3.95
CA MET A 224 10.27 -19.66 3.28
C MET A 224 10.30 -19.48 1.76
N THR A 225 9.95 -20.55 1.05
CA THR A 225 9.66 -20.53 -0.39
C THR A 225 8.25 -20.00 -0.66
N HIS A 226 8.01 -19.51 -1.87
CA HIS A 226 6.68 -19.05 -2.30
C HIS A 226 5.58 -20.10 -2.04
N ASP A 227 5.85 -21.37 -2.37
CA ASP A 227 4.89 -22.46 -2.19
C ASP A 227 4.62 -22.80 -0.71
N GLU A 228 5.61 -22.65 0.16
CA GLU A 228 5.42 -22.77 1.61
C GLU A 228 4.56 -21.63 2.15
N ILE A 229 4.82 -20.40 1.73
CA ILE A 229 4.05 -19.21 2.17
C ILE A 229 2.58 -19.32 1.76
N LEU A 230 2.30 -19.80 0.54
CA LEU A 230 0.91 -20.00 0.10
C LEU A 230 0.17 -21.07 0.93
N LYS A 231 0.86 -21.97 1.62
CA LYS A 231 0.24 -22.99 2.50
C LYS A 231 -0.01 -22.50 3.92
N VAL A 232 0.46 -21.30 4.28
CA VAL A 232 0.17 -20.69 5.59
C VAL A 232 -1.34 -20.53 5.75
N PRO A 233 -1.97 -21.12 6.79
CA PRO A 233 -3.40 -20.99 7.00
C PRO A 233 -3.80 -19.55 7.36
N ARG A 234 -4.67 -18.94 6.56
CA ARG A 234 -5.19 -17.58 6.76
C ARG A 234 -6.53 -17.38 6.04
N HIS A 235 -7.23 -16.29 6.35
CA HIS A 235 -8.50 -15.98 5.70
C HIS A 235 -8.29 -15.46 4.27
N SER A 236 -9.25 -15.76 3.38
CA SER A 236 -9.32 -15.09 2.08
C SER A 236 -9.82 -13.65 2.25
N PHE A 237 -9.25 -12.72 1.48
CA PHE A 237 -9.78 -11.35 1.41
C PHE A 237 -10.76 -11.15 0.24
N ALA A 238 -11.02 -12.19 -0.54
CA ALA A 238 -11.94 -12.30 -1.67
C ALA A 238 -11.71 -11.27 -2.81
N PRO A 239 -11.82 -11.67 -4.08
CA PRO A 239 -11.71 -10.73 -5.19
C PRO A 239 -12.84 -9.71 -5.22
N LEU A 240 -12.55 -8.54 -5.80
CA LEU A 240 -13.60 -7.62 -6.20
C LEU A 240 -14.50 -8.20 -7.30
N ASN A 241 -15.78 -7.85 -7.21
CA ASN A 241 -16.75 -8.23 -8.24
C ASN A 241 -16.60 -7.35 -9.49
N THR A 242 -17.25 -7.77 -10.58
CA THR A 242 -17.15 -7.10 -11.89
C THR A 242 -17.65 -5.66 -11.87
N ARG A 243 -18.64 -5.34 -11.02
CA ARG A 243 -19.19 -3.98 -10.88
C ARG A 243 -18.19 -3.07 -10.17
N GLN A 244 -17.60 -3.53 -9.07
CA GLN A 244 -16.56 -2.77 -8.34
C GLN A 244 -15.37 -2.45 -9.25
N LEU A 245 -14.85 -3.45 -9.97
CA LEU A 245 -13.74 -3.27 -10.92
C LEU A 245 -14.07 -2.34 -12.11
N SER A 246 -15.36 -2.10 -12.38
CA SER A 246 -15.76 -1.15 -13.42
C SER A 246 -15.56 0.31 -12.99
N PHE A 247 -15.61 0.61 -11.69
CA PHE A 247 -15.37 1.97 -11.18
C PHE A 247 -13.92 2.42 -11.35
N PHE A 248 -12.99 1.48 -11.44
CA PHE A 248 -11.55 1.72 -11.68
C PHE A 248 -11.15 1.55 -13.14
N ASN A 249 -12.12 1.46 -14.07
CA ASN A 249 -11.89 1.26 -15.50
C ASN A 249 -11.03 0.03 -15.86
N VAL A 250 -10.95 -0.98 -14.97
CA VAL A 250 -10.18 -2.21 -15.23
C VAL A 250 -10.88 -2.97 -16.36
N ASN A 251 -10.18 -3.25 -17.46
CA ASN A 251 -10.81 -3.88 -18.62
C ASN A 251 -11.04 -5.39 -18.43
N LYS A 252 -11.82 -6.03 -19.31
CA LYS A 252 -12.19 -7.46 -19.18
C LYS A 252 -10.98 -8.41 -19.14
N GLN A 253 -9.93 -8.12 -19.90
CA GLN A 253 -8.72 -8.94 -19.95
C GLN A 253 -7.91 -8.80 -18.66
N GLU A 254 -7.70 -7.57 -18.20
CA GLU A 254 -7.06 -7.29 -16.91
C GLU A 254 -7.83 -7.94 -15.75
N ARG A 255 -9.16 -7.86 -15.72
CA ARG A 255 -9.98 -8.52 -14.69
C ARG A 255 -9.73 -10.03 -14.62
N ARG A 256 -9.61 -10.69 -15.77
CA ARG A 256 -9.34 -12.13 -15.85
C ARG A 256 -7.93 -12.45 -15.34
N GLN A 257 -6.95 -11.64 -15.72
CA GLN A 257 -5.57 -11.84 -15.28
C GLN A 257 -5.41 -11.55 -13.78
N ALA A 258 -6.00 -10.46 -13.26
CA ALA A 258 -5.95 -10.11 -11.85
C ALA A 258 -6.54 -11.21 -10.97
N ARG A 259 -7.72 -11.76 -11.34
CA ARG A 259 -8.32 -12.91 -10.64
C ARG A 259 -7.45 -14.17 -10.69
N ARG A 260 -6.77 -14.39 -11.82
CA ARG A 260 -5.85 -15.53 -11.97
C ARG A 260 -4.63 -15.36 -11.06
N ASN A 261 -4.01 -14.18 -11.06
CA ASN A 261 -2.87 -13.86 -10.20
C ASN A 261 -3.28 -13.97 -8.73
N LEU A 262 -4.38 -13.34 -8.32
CA LEU A 262 -4.92 -13.43 -6.96
C LEU A 262 -5.01 -14.88 -6.49
N ARG A 263 -5.72 -15.74 -7.24
CA ARG A 263 -5.89 -17.16 -6.88
C ARG A 263 -4.57 -17.93 -6.85
N ARG A 264 -3.62 -17.59 -7.70
CA ARG A 264 -2.37 -18.38 -7.85
C ARG A 264 -1.27 -17.92 -6.92
N GLU A 265 -1.19 -16.63 -6.64
CA GLU A 265 -0.01 -15.97 -6.08
C GLU A 265 -0.29 -15.31 -4.73
N LEU A 266 -1.54 -14.99 -4.39
CA LEU A 266 -1.86 -14.15 -3.22
C LEU A 266 -2.90 -14.75 -2.27
N GLU A 267 -3.79 -15.64 -2.72
CA GLU A 267 -4.76 -16.32 -1.87
C GLU A 267 -4.16 -17.58 -1.24
N PRO A 268 -4.51 -17.92 0.02
CA PRO A 268 -3.97 -19.09 0.67
C PRO A 268 -4.49 -20.39 0.03
N ARG A 269 -3.69 -21.44 0.12
CA ARG A 269 -4.12 -22.82 -0.20
C ARG A 269 -4.95 -23.43 0.93
N ASN A 270 -4.73 -22.95 2.15
CA ASN A 270 -5.40 -23.40 3.36
C ASN A 270 -6.22 -22.23 3.92
N GLU A 271 -7.49 -22.15 3.53
CA GLU A 271 -8.36 -21.05 3.95
C GLU A 271 -8.94 -21.31 5.35
N LEU A 272 -8.81 -20.32 6.24
CA LEU A 272 -9.45 -20.33 7.55
C LEU A 272 -10.91 -19.88 7.46
N THR A 273 -11.75 -20.39 8.36
CA THR A 273 -13.17 -20.02 8.46
C THR A 273 -13.53 -19.61 9.88
N GLY A 274 -14.53 -18.73 10.02
CA GLY A 274 -14.94 -18.17 11.31
C GLY A 274 -13.76 -17.50 12.03
N ASP A 275 -13.70 -17.64 13.36
CA ASP A 275 -12.60 -17.08 14.16
C ASP A 275 -11.31 -17.93 14.10
N ALA A 276 -11.40 -19.20 13.67
CA ALA A 276 -10.29 -20.16 13.61
C ALA A 276 -9.42 -20.27 14.89
N GLY A 277 -9.95 -19.85 16.03
CA GLY A 277 -9.24 -19.76 17.31
C GLY A 277 -8.08 -18.75 17.31
N LEU A 278 -8.08 -17.74 16.42
CA LEU A 278 -7.11 -16.66 16.43
C LEU A 278 -7.38 -15.72 17.61
N THR A 279 -6.33 -15.33 18.33
CA THR A 279 -6.42 -14.48 19.53
C THR A 279 -5.30 -13.45 19.54
N GLY A 280 -5.47 -12.35 20.28
CA GLY A 280 -4.44 -11.31 20.38
C GLY A 280 -4.01 -10.78 19.01
N THR A 281 -2.71 -10.74 18.78
CA THR A 281 -2.05 -10.29 17.54
C THR A 281 -2.34 -11.20 16.34
N ASP A 282 -2.48 -12.52 16.53
CA ASP A 282 -2.88 -13.45 15.46
C ASP A 282 -4.24 -13.06 14.84
N ARG A 283 -5.14 -12.52 15.68
CA ARG A 283 -6.45 -12.03 15.23
C ARG A 283 -6.33 -10.72 14.47
N ASP A 284 -5.32 -9.90 14.76
CA ASP A 284 -5.07 -8.67 14.02
C ASP A 284 -4.46 -8.97 12.65
N THR A 285 -3.41 -9.80 12.60
CA THR A 285 -2.68 -10.12 11.36
C THR A 285 -3.42 -11.10 10.45
N GLY A 286 -4.35 -11.90 11.01
CA GLY A 286 -5.22 -12.82 10.25
C GLY A 286 -4.67 -14.24 10.09
N PHE A 287 -3.59 -14.57 10.79
CA PHE A 287 -3.00 -15.91 10.81
C PHE A 287 -2.23 -16.14 12.13
N ARG A 288 -1.87 -17.40 12.41
CA ARG A 288 -1.08 -17.71 13.61
C ARG A 288 0.40 -17.49 13.34
N LEU A 289 1.09 -16.66 14.13
CA LEU A 289 2.55 -16.49 13.97
C LEU A 289 3.29 -17.83 14.06
N ALA A 290 2.83 -18.74 14.91
CA ALA A 290 3.36 -20.10 15.06
C ALA A 290 3.25 -20.98 13.79
N SER A 291 2.46 -20.58 12.79
CA SER A 291 2.42 -21.26 11.49
C SER A 291 3.60 -20.90 10.58
N LEU A 292 4.34 -19.85 10.91
CA LEU A 292 5.61 -19.51 10.26
C LEU A 292 6.76 -20.18 11.02
N PRO A 293 7.63 -20.96 10.36
CA PRO A 293 8.76 -21.61 11.01
C PRO A 293 9.75 -20.55 11.52
N VAL A 294 10.41 -20.84 12.64
CA VAL A 294 11.53 -20.02 13.11
C VAL A 294 12.66 -20.10 12.08
N ASN A 295 13.22 -18.95 11.73
CA ASN A 295 14.31 -18.88 10.76
C ASN A 295 15.63 -19.18 11.47
N ASP A 296 16.11 -20.43 11.38
CA ASP A 296 17.39 -20.85 11.98
C ASP A 296 18.63 -20.30 11.23
N GLY A 297 18.48 -19.30 10.34
CA GLY A 297 19.56 -18.65 9.60
C GLY A 297 20.20 -19.48 8.47
N ASN A 298 19.80 -20.76 8.32
CA ASN A 298 20.39 -21.70 7.35
C ASN A 298 19.68 -21.78 5.99
N LYS A 299 18.49 -21.19 5.84
CA LYS A 299 17.76 -21.18 4.57
C LYS A 299 18.06 -19.89 3.79
N ARG A 300 18.46 -20.03 2.52
CA ARG A 300 18.65 -18.87 1.63
C ARG A 300 17.29 -18.27 1.29
N SER A 301 17.05 -17.03 1.71
CA SER A 301 15.90 -16.26 1.22
C SER A 301 16.01 -16.08 -0.31
N VAL A 302 14.89 -16.24 -1.01
CA VAL A 302 14.83 -16.01 -2.47
C VAL A 302 14.93 -14.51 -2.79
N LEU A 303 14.46 -13.67 -1.86
CA LEU A 303 14.58 -12.22 -1.89
C LEU A 303 15.48 -11.80 -0.73
N ARG A 304 16.73 -11.39 -1.00
CA ARG A 304 17.54 -10.74 0.02
C ARG A 304 17.42 -9.24 -0.19
N ARG A 305 16.67 -8.55 0.67
CA ARG A 305 16.81 -7.09 0.80
C ARG A 305 18.31 -6.81 0.97
N LYS A 306 18.89 -5.98 0.08
CA LYS A 306 20.29 -5.61 0.21
C LYS A 306 20.44 -4.86 1.54
N LYS A 307 21.47 -5.19 2.33
CA LYS A 307 21.76 -4.51 3.61
C LYS A 307 21.92 -2.99 3.47
N ASN A 308 22.20 -2.48 2.26
CA ASN A 308 22.17 -1.05 1.95
C ASN A 308 20.88 -0.72 1.19
N THR A 309 20.01 0.03 1.85
CA THR A 309 18.78 0.59 1.27
C THR A 309 19.09 1.66 0.23
N MET A 310 18.10 2.08 -0.57
CA MET A 310 18.26 3.25 -1.46
C MET A 310 18.64 4.50 -0.68
N ARG A 311 18.08 4.65 0.54
CA ARG A 311 18.43 5.71 1.48
C ARG A 311 19.90 5.67 1.90
N ASP A 312 20.43 4.51 2.27
CA ASP A 312 21.84 4.37 2.69
C ASP A 312 22.80 4.77 1.57
N ARG A 313 22.49 4.38 0.33
CA ARG A 313 23.26 4.77 -0.85
C ARG A 313 23.18 6.28 -1.10
N TRP A 314 22.01 6.89 -0.92
CA TRP A 314 21.80 8.32 -1.11
C TRP A 314 22.51 9.15 -0.03
N MET A 315 22.40 8.78 1.25
CA MET A 315 23.12 9.44 2.35
C MET A 315 24.64 9.37 2.11
N ALA A 316 25.17 8.18 1.79
CA ALA A 316 26.60 8.00 1.51
C ALA A 316 27.11 8.81 0.30
N LYS A 317 26.23 9.13 -0.67
CA LYS A 317 26.57 9.96 -1.83
C LYS A 317 26.58 11.45 -1.50
N ASN A 318 25.64 11.91 -0.66
CA ASN A 318 25.52 13.32 -0.27
C ASN A 318 26.50 13.72 0.85
N ASP A 319 26.90 12.80 1.72
CA ASP A 319 27.94 13.04 2.73
C ASP A 319 29.34 13.22 2.09
N LYS A 320 29.56 12.71 0.88
CA LYS A 320 30.79 12.95 0.09
C LYS A 320 30.81 14.30 -0.65
N GLN A 321 29.73 15.08 -0.59
CA GLN A 321 29.60 16.39 -1.23
C GLN A 321 29.66 17.56 -0.23
N LYS A 322 29.92 17.28 1.05
CA LYS A 322 30.22 18.28 2.09
C LYS A 322 31.70 18.21 2.49
#